data_AF-A0A673G2B3-F1
#
_entry.id   AF-A0A673G2B3-F1
#
_cell.length_a   1.000
_cell.length_b   1.000
_cell.length_c   1.000
_cell.angle_alpha   90.00
_cell.angle_beta   90.00
_cell.angle_gamma   90.00
#
_symmetry.space_group_name_H-M   'P 1'
#
loop_
_entity.id
_entity.type
_entity.pdbx_description
1 polymer ?
#
loop_
_entity_poly.entity_id
_entity_poly.type
_entity_poly.pdbx_seq_one_letter_code
_entity_poly.pdbx_strand_id
1 'polypeptide(L)'
;MLDTSHEDMIHDAQMDYYGTRLATCSSDRSVKIFDVKNGGQILVADLRGHEGPVWQVAWAHPMYGNILASCSYDRKVIIWKEENGSWDKMYEYTGHDSSVSHDPSEIILIC
;
A
#
# COMPACT_ATOMS: atom_id res chain seq x y z
N MET A 1 -18.40 11.79 -0.55
CA MET A 1 -17.06 12.22 -0.11
C MET A 1 -16.36 10.92 0.30
N LEU A 2 -15.25 10.58 -0.36
CA LEU A 2 -14.51 9.35 -0.07
C LEU A 2 -13.88 9.56 1.31
N ASP A 3 -14.41 8.94 2.37
CA ASP A 3 -13.80 9.00 3.70
C ASP A 3 -12.73 7.92 3.79
N THR A 4 -11.50 8.30 3.57
CA THR A 4 -10.34 7.41 3.66
C THR A 4 -9.88 7.24 5.11
N SER A 5 -10.52 7.92 6.08
CA SER A 5 -10.20 7.87 7.50
C SER A 5 -8.72 8.09 7.82
N HIS A 6 -7.99 8.76 6.92
CA HIS A 6 -6.61 9.20 7.16
C HIS A 6 -6.62 10.47 8.00
N GLU A 7 -5.64 10.56 8.91
CA GLU A 7 -5.52 11.70 9.84
C GLU A 7 -4.75 12.88 9.22
N ASP A 8 -4.12 12.65 8.07
CA ASP A 8 -3.29 13.62 7.35
C ASP A 8 -3.31 13.39 5.81
N MET A 9 -2.60 14.23 5.06
CA MET A 9 -2.57 14.25 3.60
C MET A 9 -2.29 12.88 3.00
N ILE A 10 -3.14 12.49 2.05
CA ILE A 10 -3.00 11.28 1.25
C ILE A 10 -2.05 11.59 0.10
N HIS A 11 -1.03 10.75 -0.08
CA HIS A 11 -0.01 10.96 -1.11
C HIS A 11 -0.28 10.13 -2.37
N ASP A 12 -0.77 8.91 -2.20
CA ASP A 12 -1.07 8.02 -3.32
C ASP A 12 -2.28 7.13 -3.01
N ALA A 13 -2.94 6.70 -4.07
CA ALA A 13 -4.11 5.84 -4.04
C ALA A 13 -4.15 4.97 -5.30
N GLN A 14 -4.07 3.65 -5.14
CA GLN A 14 -3.98 2.70 -6.24
C GLN A 14 -5.05 1.61 -6.10
N MET A 15 -5.74 1.32 -7.21
CA MET A 15 -6.63 0.17 -7.31
C MET A 15 -5.81 -1.10 -7.55
N ASP A 16 -6.28 -2.23 -7.03
CA ASP A 16 -5.77 -3.54 -7.41
C ASP A 16 -6.08 -3.85 -8.89
N TYR A 17 -5.48 -4.93 -9.42
CA TYR A 17 -5.63 -5.31 -10.82
C TYR A 17 -7.09 -5.50 -11.26
N TYR A 18 -7.97 -5.95 -10.36
CA TYR A 18 -9.38 -6.24 -10.65
C TYR A 18 -10.31 -5.04 -10.38
N GLY A 19 -9.79 -3.94 -9.83
CA GLY A 19 -10.61 -2.79 -9.45
C GLY A 19 -11.57 -3.09 -8.28
N THR A 20 -11.24 -4.06 -7.44
CA THR A 20 -12.05 -4.48 -6.27
C THR A 20 -11.50 -3.98 -4.94
N ARG A 21 -10.23 -3.57 -4.91
CA ARG A 21 -9.56 -3.06 -3.71
C ARG A 21 -8.86 -1.75 -4.02
N LEU A 22 -8.93 -0.81 -3.09
CA LEU A 22 -8.23 0.46 -3.13
C LEU A 22 -7.22 0.50 -1.98
N ALA A 23 -5.93 0.67 -2.29
CA ALA A 23 -4.92 1.01 -1.31
C ALA A 23 -4.70 2.52 -1.30
N THR A 24 -4.58 3.11 -0.12
CA THR A 24 -4.25 4.53 0.07
C THR A 24 -3.12 4.66 1.08
N CYS A 25 -2.26 5.68 0.92
CA CYS A 25 -1.18 5.95 1.86
C CYS A 25 -1.10 7.43 2.22
N SER A 26 -0.64 7.73 3.44
CA SER A 26 -0.72 9.07 4.01
C SER A 26 0.53 9.47 4.83
N SER A 27 0.65 10.79 5.03
CA SER A 27 1.54 11.39 6.03
C SER A 27 1.32 10.86 7.45
N ASP A 28 0.14 10.30 7.75
CA ASP A 28 -0.16 9.69 9.06
C ASP A 28 0.64 8.39 9.35
N ARG A 29 1.48 7.96 8.39
CA ARG A 29 2.37 6.78 8.42
C ARG A 29 1.63 5.45 8.24
N SER A 30 0.36 5.51 7.83
CA SER A 30 -0.46 4.33 7.57
C SER A 30 -0.68 4.10 6.09
N VAL A 31 -0.90 2.83 5.75
CA VAL A 31 -1.49 2.41 4.48
C VAL A 31 -2.82 1.76 4.80
N LYS A 32 -3.88 2.21 4.15
CA LYS A 32 -5.22 1.67 4.35
C LYS A 32 -5.69 0.96 3.10
N ILE A 33 -6.37 -0.16 3.28
CA ILE A 33 -6.93 -0.94 2.17
C ILE A 33 -8.44 -0.97 2.33
N PHE A 34 -9.14 -0.67 1.25
CA PHE A 34 -10.59 -0.65 1.18
C PHE A 34 -11.07 -1.68 0.16
N ASP A 35 -12.06 -2.49 0.54
CA ASP A 35 -12.86 -3.25 -0.41
C ASP A 35 -13.85 -2.26 -1.07
N VAL A 36 -13.81 -2.16 -2.39
CA VAL A 36 -14.68 -1.30 -3.19
C VAL A 36 -15.68 -2.17 -3.94
N LYS A 37 -16.92 -2.23 -3.44
CA LYS A 37 -17.99 -3.07 -4.01
C LYS A 37 -19.28 -2.25 -4.14
N ASN A 38 -19.90 -2.29 -5.31
CA ASN A 38 -21.23 -1.71 -5.58
C ASN A 38 -21.42 -0.27 -5.07
N GLY A 39 -20.39 0.57 -5.18
CA GLY A 39 -20.43 1.98 -4.76
C GLY A 39 -20.22 2.22 -3.26
N GLY A 40 -19.97 1.16 -2.48
CA GLY A 40 -19.49 1.26 -1.10
C GLY A 40 -17.99 1.02 -1.01
N GLN A 41 -17.36 1.63 0.01
CA GLN A 41 -15.98 1.35 0.42
C GLN A 41 -15.98 0.88 1.87
N ILE A 42 -15.29 -0.20 2.16
CA ILE A 42 -15.17 -0.74 3.52
C ILE A 42 -13.69 -0.87 3.83
N LEU A 43 -13.24 -0.24 4.92
CA LEU A 43 -11.87 -0.42 5.40
C LEU A 43 -11.67 -1.88 5.82
N VAL A 44 -10.78 -2.58 5.14
CA VAL A 44 -10.43 -3.98 5.42
C VAL A 44 -9.07 -4.13 6.08
N ALA A 45 -8.18 -3.15 5.96
CA ALA A 45 -6.91 -3.15 6.66
C ALA A 45 -6.39 -1.74 6.97
N ASP A 46 -5.78 -1.57 8.15
CA ASP A 46 -4.98 -0.40 8.57
C ASP A 46 -3.56 -0.89 8.86
N LEU A 47 -2.68 -0.70 7.89
CA LEU A 47 -1.31 -1.21 7.88
C LEU A 47 -0.39 -0.14 8.47
N ARG A 48 0.11 -0.42 9.67
CA ARG A 48 1.03 0.47 10.39
C ARG A 48 2.38 -0.21 10.58
N GLY A 49 3.44 0.49 10.23
CA GLY A 49 4.79 -0.05 10.29
C GLY A 49 5.87 0.92 9.87
N HIS A 50 5.52 1.95 9.10
CA HIS A 50 6.40 3.05 8.79
C HIS A 50 6.55 4.03 9.97
N GLU A 51 7.74 4.61 10.08
CA GLU A 51 8.07 5.64 11.07
C GLU A 51 7.91 7.06 10.49
N GLY A 52 7.78 7.17 9.16
CA GLY A 52 7.62 8.43 8.43
C GLY A 52 6.48 8.41 7.40
N PRO A 53 6.15 9.56 6.78
CA PRO A 53 5.13 9.69 5.75
C PRO A 53 5.28 8.66 4.64
N VAL A 54 4.18 7.98 4.29
CA VAL A 54 4.15 6.99 3.21
C VAL A 54 3.77 7.66 1.91
N TRP A 55 4.65 7.59 0.91
CA TRP A 55 4.53 8.36 -0.32
C TRP A 55 3.86 7.59 -1.46
N GLN A 56 4.10 6.28 -1.53
CA GLN A 56 3.59 5.48 -2.63
C GLN A 56 3.17 4.09 -2.16
N VAL A 57 2.21 3.52 -2.87
CA VAL A 57 1.78 2.13 -2.73
C VAL A 57 1.74 1.47 -4.10
N ALA A 58 2.02 0.17 -4.16
CA ALA A 58 2.00 -0.58 -5.40
C ALA A 58 1.50 -2.00 -5.18
N TRP A 59 0.53 -2.42 -6.00
CA TRP A 59 -0.01 -3.76 -6.00
C TRP A 59 0.88 -4.71 -6.79
N ALA A 60 1.05 -5.93 -6.27
CA ALA A 60 1.67 -7.01 -7.02
C ALA A 60 0.75 -7.55 -8.10
N HIS A 61 1.35 -8.20 -9.09
CA HIS A 61 0.59 -8.97 -10.05
C HIS A 61 -0.19 -10.08 -9.31
N PRO A 62 -1.50 -10.28 -9.60
CA PRO A 62 -2.36 -11.20 -8.86
C PRO A 62 -1.91 -12.67 -8.90
N MET A 63 -1.00 -13.04 -9.81
CA MET A 63 -0.38 -14.38 -9.85
C MET A 63 0.39 -14.73 -8.56
N TYR A 64 0.87 -13.72 -7.82
CA TYR A 64 1.60 -13.89 -6.56
C TYR A 64 0.70 -13.79 -5.33
N GLY A 65 -0.61 -13.62 -5.53
CA GLY A 65 -1.59 -13.35 -4.50
C GLY A 65 -1.75 -11.87 -4.19
N ASN A 66 -2.44 -11.58 -3.08
CA ASN A 66 -2.72 -10.22 -2.62
C ASN A 66 -1.51 -9.67 -1.87
N ILE A 67 -0.60 -9.04 -2.61
CA ILE A 67 0.60 -8.42 -2.07
C ILE A 67 0.58 -6.93 -2.44
N LEU A 68 0.93 -6.10 -1.46
CA LEU A 68 1.06 -4.66 -1.61
C LEU A 68 2.43 -4.24 -1.07
N ALA A 69 3.14 -3.39 -1.77
CA ALA A 69 4.31 -2.72 -1.21
C ALA A 69 3.96 -1.27 -0.87
N SER A 70 4.61 -0.74 0.16
CA SER A 70 4.60 0.69 0.50
C SER A 70 6.00 1.25 0.70
N CYS A 71 6.24 2.48 0.28
CA CYS A 71 7.48 3.21 0.54
C CYS A 71 7.25 4.48 1.36
N SER A 72 8.22 4.83 2.19
CA SER A 72 8.13 5.97 3.11
C SER A 72 9.42 6.77 3.16
N TYR A 73 9.28 8.01 3.64
CA TYR A 73 10.39 8.91 3.94
C TYR A 73 11.36 8.35 4.99
N ASP A 74 10.94 7.33 5.75
CA ASP A 74 11.80 6.61 6.70
C ASP A 74 12.87 5.73 6.03
N ARG A 75 12.99 5.77 4.69
CA ARG A 75 13.89 4.96 3.87
C ARG A 75 13.61 3.47 3.98
N LYS A 76 12.37 3.11 4.35
CA LYS A 76 11.90 1.73 4.38
C LYS A 76 10.93 1.47 3.25
N VAL A 77 11.01 0.25 2.74
CA VAL A 77 9.97 -0.36 1.91
C VAL A 77 9.40 -1.54 2.68
N ILE A 78 8.09 -1.55 2.85
CA ILE A 78 7.40 -2.63 3.54
C ILE A 78 6.54 -3.40 2.54
N ILE A 79 6.70 -4.73 2.52
CA ILE A 79 5.87 -5.64 1.75
C ILE A 79 4.80 -6.21 2.67
N TRP A 80 3.56 -5.96 2.32
CA TRP A 80 2.36 -6.43 2.99
C TRP A 80 1.75 -7.56 2.18
N LYS A 81 1.35 -8.62 2.86
CA LYS A 81 0.67 -9.75 2.23
C LYS A 81 -0.62 -10.03 2.97
N GLU A 82 -1.67 -10.31 2.22
CA GLU A 82 -2.90 -10.84 2.78
C GLU A 82 -2.86 -12.37 2.78
N GLU A 83 -3.14 -12.96 3.93
CA GLU A 83 -3.44 -14.38 4.08
C GLU A 83 -4.73 -14.55 4.88
N ASN A 84 -5.69 -15.30 4.32
CA ASN A 84 -6.99 -15.58 4.95
C ASN A 84 -7.77 -14.32 5.40
N GLY A 85 -7.64 -13.21 4.67
CA GLY A 85 -8.32 -11.95 4.97
C GLY A 85 -7.64 -11.10 6.06
N SER A 86 -6.49 -11.53 6.58
CA SER A 86 -5.65 -10.71 7.45
C SER A 86 -4.44 -10.21 6.68
N TRP A 87 -4.04 -8.96 6.95
CA TRP A 87 -2.89 -8.34 6.32
C TRP A 87 -1.74 -8.23 7.30
N ASP A 88 -0.59 -8.80 6.92
CA ASP A 88 0.59 -8.83 7.75
C ASP A 88 1.81 -8.28 7.01
N LYS A 89 2.76 -7.77 7.79
CA LYS A 89 4.08 -7.37 7.32
C LYS A 89 4.88 -8.63 6.97
N MET A 90 5.14 -8.85 5.69
CA MET A 90 5.92 -10.00 5.21
C MET A 90 7.43 -9.70 5.21
N TYR A 91 7.81 -8.54 4.66
CA TYR A 91 9.21 -8.10 4.59
C TYR A 91 9.34 -6.60 4.85
N GLU A 92 10.46 -6.21 5.44
CA GLU A 92 10.88 -4.81 5.61
C GLU A 92 12.29 -4.66 5.07
N TYR A 93 12.44 -3.78 4.08
CA TYR A 93 13.73 -3.40 3.52
C TYR A 93 14.10 -2.03 4.05
N THR A 94 15.32 -1.88 4.57
CA THR A 94 15.83 -0.64 5.14
C THR A 94 17.04 -0.13 4.34
N GLY A 95 17.23 1.18 4.30
CA GLY A 95 18.39 1.79 3.64
C GLY A 95 18.20 2.02 2.14
N HIS A 96 16.95 2.12 1.67
CA HIS A 96 16.67 2.57 0.29
C HIS A 96 16.99 4.07 0.16
N ASP A 97 17.92 4.43 -0.73
CA ASP A 97 18.39 5.82 -0.88
C ASP A 97 17.87 6.53 -2.15
N SER A 98 17.23 5.82 -3.11
CA SER A 98 16.31 6.37 -4.14
C SER A 98 15.89 5.35 -5.20
N SER A 99 14.68 5.56 -5.74
CA SER A 99 14.03 5.08 -6.98
C SER A 99 14.63 3.90 -7.77
N VAL A 100 13.84 2.82 -7.95
CA VAL A 100 14.11 1.74 -8.92
C VAL A 100 13.09 1.78 -10.07
N SER A 101 13.57 1.58 -11.31
CA SER A 101 12.80 1.69 -12.55
C SER A 101 12.28 0.35 -13.11
N HIS A 102 11.01 0.38 -13.52
CA HIS A 102 10.29 -0.37 -14.57
C HIS A 102 10.70 -1.83 -14.92
N ASP A 103 9.91 -2.79 -14.42
CA ASP A 103 9.57 -4.02 -15.13
C ASP A 103 8.11 -4.44 -14.81
N PRO A 104 7.25 -4.68 -15.82
CA PRO A 104 5.82 -5.01 -15.62
C PRO A 104 5.54 -6.35 -14.91
N SER A 105 6.59 -7.07 -14.48
CA SER A 105 6.48 -8.33 -13.74
C SER A 105 6.70 -8.23 -12.22
N GLU A 106 7.11 -7.07 -11.69
CA GLU A 106 7.48 -6.88 -10.27
C GLU A 106 6.69 -5.75 -9.58
N ILE A 107 6.62 -5.78 -8.24
CA ILE A 107 6.07 -4.67 -7.44
C ILE A 107 7.10 -3.54 -7.42
N ILE A 108 6.74 -2.34 -7.88
CA ILE A 108 7.67 -1.21 -7.99
C ILE A 108 7.20 -0.06 -7.13
N LEU A 109 8.11 0.46 -6.31
CA LEU A 109 7.93 1.68 -5.55
C LEU A 109 9.08 2.64 -5.82
N ILE A 110 8.73 3.90 -6.01
CA ILE A 110 9.64 5.02 -6.11
C ILE A 110 9.73 5.64 -4.72
N CYS A 111 10.90 5.53 -4.10
CA CYS A 111 11.24 6.17 -2.82
C CYS A 111 12.11 7.39 -3.08
#